data_AF-A0A3C1X2I5-F1
#
_entry.id   AF-A0A3C1X2I5-F1
#
_cell.length_a   1.000
_cell.length_b   1.000
_cell.length_c   1.000
_cell.angle_alpha   90.00
_cell.angle_beta   90.00
_cell.angle_gamma   90.00
#
_symmetry.space_group_name_H-M   'P 1'
#
loop_
_entity.id
_entity.type
_entity.pdbx_description
1 polymer ?
#
loop_
_entity_poly.entity_id
_entity_poly.type
_entity_poly.pdbx_seq_one_letter_code
_entity_poly.pdbx_strand_id
1 'polypeptide(L)'
;MGLIRVSGRFLGGLGQMIEGHQIQQRLESAGHQLVLAESCTAGLIAATLARTPGMSRCLCGSLVVYQIASKQVWLGLADGVVNESNVVSREVALLMAEGALRQTPQATVSLAITGHLGPGAPTGLDGVAWL
;
A
#
# COMPACT_ATOMS: atom_id res chain seq x y z
N MET A 1 -6.68 15.51 13.66
CA MET A 1 -5.75 14.65 12.92
C MET A 1 -6.00 13.21 13.35
N GLY A 2 -6.98 12.56 12.71
CA GLY A 2 -7.42 11.22 13.08
C GLY A 2 -6.53 10.17 12.41
N LEU A 3 -5.74 9.46 13.20
CA LEU A 3 -4.95 8.33 12.72
C LEU A 3 -5.94 7.19 12.39
N ILE A 4 -6.25 6.95 11.11
CA ILE A 4 -6.91 5.71 10.71
C ILE A 4 -5.86 4.61 10.85
N ARG A 5 -5.86 3.98 12.03
CA ARG A 5 -5.07 2.79 12.31
C ARG A 5 -5.64 1.66 11.45
N VAL A 6 -5.05 1.39 10.29
CA VAL A 6 -5.28 0.14 9.56
C VAL A 6 -4.53 -0.97 10.32
N SER A 7 -5.04 -1.34 11.49
CA SER A 7 -4.83 -2.70 11.99
C SER A 7 -5.62 -3.60 11.06
N GLY A 8 -4.94 -4.43 10.27
CA GLY A 8 -5.56 -5.33 9.29
C GLY A 8 -6.87 -5.94 9.78
N ARG A 9 -7.97 -5.32 9.41
CA ARG A 9 -9.25 -5.97 9.16
C ARG A 9 -9.47 -5.75 7.68
N PHE A 10 -9.20 -6.82 6.93
CA PHE A 10 -9.77 -7.01 5.60
C PHE A 10 -11.23 -6.57 5.68
N LEU A 11 -11.62 -5.53 4.93
CA LEU A 11 -12.98 -4.97 4.96
C LEU A 11 -14.01 -5.89 4.29
N GLY A 12 -13.60 -7.09 3.88
CA GLY A 12 -14.47 -8.21 3.53
C GLY A 12 -14.50 -9.18 4.70
N GLY A 13 -15.69 -9.60 5.11
CA GLY A 13 -15.80 -10.85 5.86
C GLY A 13 -15.04 -11.96 5.12
N LEU A 14 -14.47 -12.91 5.87
CA LEU A 14 -13.75 -14.08 5.36
C LEU A 14 -14.38 -14.56 4.03
N GLY A 15 -13.70 -14.29 2.90
CA GLY A 15 -14.09 -14.79 1.58
C GLY A 15 -14.81 -13.83 0.62
N GLN A 16 -15.04 -12.55 0.93
CA GLN A 16 -15.59 -11.62 -0.08
C GLN A 16 -14.51 -10.82 -0.80
N MET A 17 -14.40 -11.06 -2.12
CA MET A 17 -13.68 -10.19 -3.04
C MET A 17 -14.37 -8.83 -3.07
N ILE A 18 -13.67 -7.78 -2.61
CA ILE A 18 -14.15 -6.42 -2.78
C ILE A 18 -13.78 -5.99 -4.20
N GLU A 19 -14.79 -5.72 -5.02
CA GLU A 19 -14.57 -5.21 -6.36
C GLU A 19 -14.11 -3.75 -6.33
N GLY A 20 -13.36 -3.33 -7.35
CA GLY A 20 -12.86 -1.96 -7.45
C GLY A 20 -13.96 -0.89 -7.39
N HIS A 21 -15.19 -1.20 -7.84
CA HIS A 21 -16.35 -0.30 -7.74
C HIS A 21 -16.75 -0.03 -6.28
N GLN A 22 -16.67 -1.02 -5.40
CA GLN A 22 -17.02 -0.86 -3.98
C GLN A 22 -15.96 -0.01 -3.26
N ILE A 23 -14.68 -0.19 -3.62
CA ILE A 23 -13.58 0.64 -3.11
C ILE A 23 -13.78 2.10 -3.55
N GLN A 24 -14.03 2.30 -4.85
CA GLN A 24 -14.29 3.61 -5.43
C GLN A 24 -15.47 4.31 -4.74
N GLN A 25 -16.61 3.64 -4.58
CA GLN A 25 -17.78 4.22 -3.90
C GLN A 25 -17.50 4.60 -2.45
N ARG A 26 -16.76 3.78 -1.70
CA ARG A 26 -16.40 4.07 -0.30
C ARG A 26 -15.46 5.26 -0.19
N LEU A 27 -14.47 5.34 -1.06
CA LEU A 27 -13.55 6.49 -1.11
C LEU A 27 -14.31 7.78 -1.45
N GLU A 28 -15.17 7.76 -2.47
CA GLU A 28 -15.97 8.92 -2.85
C GLU A 28 -16.93 9.36 -1.76
N SER A 29 -17.66 8.42 -1.17
CA SER A 29 -18.64 8.72 -0.12
C SER A 29 -17.98 9.32 1.13
N ALA A 30 -16.73 8.96 1.40
CA ALA A 30 -15.93 9.51 2.49
C ALA A 30 -15.13 10.76 2.11
N GLY A 31 -15.17 11.20 0.84
CA GLY A 31 -14.34 12.31 0.34
C GLY A 31 -12.84 12.01 0.36
N HIS A 32 -12.46 10.73 0.33
CA HIS A 32 -11.07 10.30 0.43
C HIS A 32 -10.37 10.20 -0.91
N GLN A 33 -9.13 10.69 -0.91
CA GLN A 33 -8.16 10.62 -1.99
C GLN A 33 -7.06 9.61 -1.58
N LEU A 34 -6.88 8.55 -2.38
CA LEU A 34 -6.02 7.40 -2.11
C LEU A 34 -4.70 7.49 -2.87
N VAL A 35 -3.58 7.29 -2.16
CA VAL A 35 -2.28 6.98 -2.76
C VAL A 35 -1.79 5.59 -2.35
N LEU A 36 -1.08 4.90 -3.23
CA LEU A 36 -0.50 3.60 -2.94
C LEU A 36 1.04 3.67 -2.80
N ALA A 37 1.62 2.77 -2.00
CA ALA A 37 3.05 2.43 -2.07
C ALA A 37 3.21 0.93 -2.28
N GLU A 38 3.73 0.53 -3.44
CA GLU A 38 3.77 -0.86 -3.85
C GLU A 38 5.20 -1.38 -3.93
N SER A 39 5.50 -2.43 -3.17
CA SER A 39 6.72 -3.23 -3.36
C SER A 39 6.38 -4.47 -4.16
N CYS A 40 6.03 -5.59 -3.52
CA CYS A 40 5.91 -6.91 -4.16
C CYS A 40 4.83 -7.02 -5.25
N THR A 41 3.88 -6.08 -5.32
CA THR A 41 2.85 -6.03 -6.38
C THR A 41 3.28 -5.23 -7.60
N ALA A 42 4.36 -4.45 -7.52
CA ALA A 42 4.94 -3.70 -8.64
C ALA A 42 3.94 -2.84 -9.43
N GLY A 43 2.93 -2.26 -8.77
CA GLY A 43 1.90 -1.43 -9.43
C GLY A 43 0.61 -2.17 -9.79
N LEU A 44 0.52 -3.48 -9.54
CA LEU A 44 -0.65 -4.29 -9.89
C LEU A 44 -1.92 -3.84 -9.15
N ILE A 45 -1.81 -3.33 -7.91
CA ILE A 45 -2.97 -2.82 -7.18
C ILE A 45 -3.48 -1.56 -7.87
N ALA A 46 -2.60 -0.60 -8.16
CA ALA A 46 -2.95 0.60 -8.92
C ALA A 46 -3.60 0.25 -10.27
N ALA A 47 -2.98 -0.63 -11.05
CA ALA A 47 -3.49 -1.04 -12.35
C ALA A 47 -4.89 -1.68 -12.23
N THR A 48 -5.10 -2.50 -11.20
CA THR A 48 -6.39 -3.14 -10.94
C THR A 48 -7.47 -2.12 -10.56
N LEU A 49 -7.17 -1.19 -9.66
CA LEU A 49 -8.09 -0.13 -9.26
C LEU A 49 -8.42 0.80 -10.43
N ALA A 50 -7.42 1.18 -11.22
CA ALA A 50 -7.56 2.08 -12.37
C ALA A 50 -8.47 1.51 -13.48
N ARG A 51 -8.70 0.19 -13.52
CA ARG A 51 -9.70 -0.43 -14.42
C ARG A 51 -11.15 -0.11 -14.04
N THR A 52 -11.39 0.39 -12.84
CA THR A 52 -12.73 0.78 -12.38
C THR A 52 -13.10 2.16 -12.95
N PRO A 53 -14.20 2.28 -13.71
CA PRO A 53 -14.65 3.58 -14.21
C PRO A 53 -14.85 4.59 -13.06
N GLY A 54 -14.30 5.80 -13.23
CA GLY A 54 -14.39 6.86 -12.22
C GLY A 54 -13.34 6.81 -11.12
N MET A 55 -12.47 5.79 -11.06
CA MET A 55 -11.42 5.68 -10.04
C MET A 55 -10.47 6.90 -10.02
N SER A 56 -10.30 7.59 -11.15
CA SER A 56 -9.51 8.83 -11.25
C SER A 56 -9.97 9.96 -10.33
N ARG A 57 -11.21 9.90 -9.81
CA ARG A 57 -11.73 10.86 -8.82
C ARG A 57 -11.18 10.64 -7.41
N CYS A 58 -10.59 9.48 -7.13
CA CYS A 58 -10.06 9.13 -5.81
C CYS A 58 -8.62 8.64 -5.85
N LEU A 59 -8.16 7.95 -6.90
CA LEU A 59 -6.80 7.43 -6.96
C LEU A 59 -5.83 8.53 -7.40
N CYS A 60 -5.00 9.01 -6.47
CA CYS A 60 -3.98 10.02 -6.71
C CYS A 60 -2.77 9.47 -7.46
N GLY A 61 -2.44 8.18 -7.25
CA GLY A 61 -1.29 7.54 -7.85
C GLY A 61 -0.75 6.37 -7.01
N SER A 62 0.39 5.84 -7.42
CA SER A 62 1.12 4.78 -6.73
C SER A 62 2.62 5.02 -6.83
N LEU A 63 3.34 4.88 -5.71
CA LEU A 63 4.79 4.84 -5.66
C LEU A 63 5.25 3.39 -5.70
N VAL A 64 5.84 2.95 -6.81
CA VAL A 64 6.42 1.61 -6.91
C VAL A 64 7.84 1.63 -6.35
N VAL A 65 7.99 1.17 -5.10
CA VAL A 65 9.22 1.25 -4.31
C VAL A 65 9.81 -0.14 -4.07
N TYR A 66 10.17 -0.81 -5.16
CA TYR A 66 10.56 -2.23 -5.14
C TYR A 66 11.86 -2.47 -4.35
N GLN A 67 12.85 -1.58 -4.48
CA GLN A 67 14.14 -1.68 -3.80
C GLN A 67 14.17 -0.91 -2.48
N ILE A 68 15.02 -1.33 -1.53
CA ILE A 68 15.22 -0.62 -0.24
C ILE A 68 15.63 0.84 -0.49
N ALA A 69 16.55 1.08 -1.43
CA ALA A 69 16.97 2.43 -1.80
C ALA A 69 15.80 3.28 -2.32
N SER A 70 14.91 2.71 -3.14
CA SER A 70 13.69 3.40 -3.59
C SER A 70 12.75 3.70 -2.43
N LYS A 71 12.59 2.77 -1.47
CA LYS A 71 11.79 3.02 -0.26
C LYS A 71 12.36 4.22 0.51
N GLN A 72 13.67 4.27 0.73
CA GLN A 72 14.32 5.37 1.44
C GLN A 72 14.17 6.71 0.72
N VAL A 73 14.59 6.79 -0.54
CA VAL A 73 14.63 8.04 -1.29
C VAL A 73 13.23 8.55 -1.61
N TRP A 74 12.33 7.70 -2.09
CA TRP A 74 11.04 8.17 -2.60
C TRP A 74 10.04 8.42 -1.49
N LEU A 75 10.09 7.67 -0.39
CA LEU A 75 9.16 7.82 0.74
C LEU A 75 9.73 8.63 1.90
N GLY A 76 11.00 9.05 1.79
CA GLY A 76 11.71 9.78 2.85
C GLY A 76 11.88 8.95 4.12
N LEU A 77 12.19 7.66 3.99
CA LEU A 77 12.50 6.81 5.14
C LEU A 77 13.94 7.05 5.56
N ALA A 78 14.17 7.16 6.87
CA ALA A 78 15.52 7.37 7.39
C ALA A 78 16.45 6.19 7.09
N ASP A 79 17.72 6.49 6.90
CA ASP A 79 18.75 5.49 6.63
C ASP A 79 18.82 4.44 7.76
N GLY A 80 18.99 3.18 7.37
CA GLY A 80 19.08 2.05 8.31
C GLY A 80 17.76 1.56 8.91
N VAL A 81 16.65 2.31 8.78
CA VAL A 81 15.33 1.88 9.28
C VAL A 81 14.79 0.68 8.49
N VAL A 82 15.15 0.57 7.21
CA VAL A 82 14.80 -0.56 6.34
C VAL A 82 16.07 -1.26 5.90
N ASN A 83 16.09 -2.59 6.04
CA ASN A 83 17.16 -3.47 5.58
C ASN A 83 16.58 -4.84 5.18
N GLU A 84 17.43 -5.73 4.65
CA GLU A 84 17.00 -7.05 4.15
C GLU A 84 16.27 -7.89 5.20
N SER A 85 16.60 -7.75 6.49
CA SER A 85 15.97 -8.56 7.55
C SER A 85 14.56 -8.11 7.94
N ASN A 86 14.18 -6.86 7.62
CA ASN A 86 12.89 -6.30 8.02
C ASN A 86 12.05 -5.74 6.86
N VAL A 87 12.55 -5.77 5.62
CA VAL A 87 11.88 -5.17 4.46
C VAL A 87 10.47 -5.72 4.23
N VAL A 88 10.20 -6.95 4.68
CA VAL A 88 8.86 -7.54 4.76
C VAL A 88 8.40 -7.59 6.22
N SER A 89 7.87 -6.47 6.69
CA SER A 89 7.33 -6.34 8.05
C SER A 89 6.17 -5.36 8.10
N ARG A 90 5.40 -5.43 9.19
CA ARG A 90 4.31 -4.48 9.47
C ARG A 90 4.84 -3.06 9.61
N GLU A 91 5.99 -2.91 10.25
CA GLU A 91 6.66 -1.64 10.51
C GLU A 91 7.04 -0.96 9.19
N VAL A 92 7.61 -1.71 8.24
CA VAL A 92 7.97 -1.19 6.92
C VAL A 92 6.73 -0.84 6.09
N ALA A 93 5.66 -1.64 6.15
CA ALA A 93 4.40 -1.29 5.48
C ALA A 93 3.82 0.05 6.00
N LEU A 94 3.82 0.27 7.32
CA LEU A 94 3.36 1.53 7.93
C LEU A 94 4.23 2.71 7.49
N LEU A 95 5.55 2.57 7.53
CA LEU A 95 6.48 3.60 7.08
C LEU A 95 6.28 3.95 5.60
N MET A 96 6.05 2.93 4.75
CA MET A 96 5.73 3.12 3.35
C MET A 96 4.43 3.89 3.15
N ALA A 97 3.38 3.56 3.91
CA ALA A 97 2.09 4.24 3.84
C ALA A 97 2.21 5.72 4.27
N GLU A 98 2.85 5.98 5.40
CA GLU A 98 3.09 7.34 5.88
C GLU A 98 3.93 8.17 4.92
N GLY A 99 4.97 7.57 4.34
CA GLY A 99 5.80 8.22 3.32
C GLY A 99 5.00 8.54 2.06
N ALA A 100 4.14 7.64 1.60
CA ALA A 100 3.28 7.88 0.44
C ALA A 100 2.34 9.06 0.66
N LEU A 101 1.72 9.17 1.85
CA LEU A 101 0.91 10.32 2.24
C LEU A 101 1.71 11.61 2.24
N ARG A 102 2.90 11.63 2.84
CA ARG A 102 3.75 12.83 2.88
C ARG A 102 4.15 13.32 1.48
N GLN A 103 4.38 12.39 0.55
CA GLN A 103 4.84 12.68 -0.81
C GLN A 103 3.70 13.02 -1.78
N THR A 104 2.45 12.86 -1.36
CA THR A 104 1.27 13.06 -2.20
C THR A 104 0.29 14.00 -1.51
N PRO A 105 0.50 15.34 -1.60
CA PRO A 105 -0.24 16.32 -0.81
C PRO A 105 -1.77 16.30 -0.97
N GLN A 106 -2.26 15.87 -2.14
CA GLN A 106 -3.69 15.75 -2.42
C GLN A 106 -4.31 14.46 -1.84
N ALA A 107 -3.50 13.48 -1.43
CA ALA A 107 -4.00 12.24 -0.85
C ALA A 107 -4.36 12.43 0.63
N THR A 108 -5.46 11.82 1.05
CA THR A 108 -5.96 11.83 2.43
C THR A 108 -5.84 10.47 3.09
N VAL A 109 -5.72 9.41 2.31
CA VAL A 109 -5.54 8.02 2.77
C VAL A 109 -4.48 7.33 1.92
N SER A 110 -3.81 6.33 2.50
CA SER A 110 -2.84 5.51 1.77
C SER A 110 -2.96 4.05 2.09
N LEU A 111 -2.47 3.22 1.18
CA LEU A 111 -2.23 1.79 1.40
C LEU A 111 -0.83 1.45 0.91
N ALA A 112 -0.10 0.65 1.67
CA ALA A 112 1.22 0.18 1.27
C ALA A 112 1.24 -1.33 1.25
N ILE A 113 2.11 -1.94 0.44
CA ILE A 113 2.29 -3.38 0.45
C ILE A 113 3.76 -3.78 0.31
N THR A 114 4.21 -4.66 1.21
CA THR A 114 5.49 -5.36 1.15
C THR A 114 5.32 -6.82 1.51
N GLY A 115 6.01 -7.73 0.84
CA GLY A 115 5.74 -9.16 0.94
C GLY A 115 6.75 -10.04 0.24
N HIS A 116 6.80 -11.30 0.63
CA HIS A 116 7.55 -12.35 -0.05
C HIS A 116 6.60 -13.14 -0.95
N LEU A 117 6.64 -12.89 -2.27
CA LEU A 117 5.78 -13.56 -3.26
C LEU A 117 6.53 -14.60 -4.10
N GLY A 118 7.63 -15.14 -3.54
CA GLY A 118 8.47 -16.17 -4.14
C GLY A 118 9.19 -15.79 -5.44
N PRO A 119 9.95 -16.73 -6.02
CA PRO A 119 10.58 -17.85 -5.32
C PRO A 119 11.70 -17.35 -4.38
N GLY A 120 12.09 -18.16 -3.39
CA GLY A 120 13.21 -17.85 -2.49
C GLY A 120 12.85 -17.04 -1.24
N ALA A 121 11.58 -17.05 -0.83
CA ALA A 121 11.17 -16.50 0.46
C ALA A 121 11.88 -17.23 1.62
N PRO A 122 12.16 -16.55 2.75
CA PRO A 122 12.59 -17.23 3.97
C PRO A 122 11.60 -18.30 4.39
N THR A 123 12.09 -19.35 5.07
CA THR A 123 11.27 -20.49 5.50
C THR A 123 10.02 -20.04 6.26
N GLY A 124 8.85 -20.43 5.77
CA GLY A 124 7.56 -20.11 6.38
C GLY A 124 7.01 -18.73 6.05
N LEU A 125 7.71 -17.92 5.24
CA LEU A 125 7.27 -16.58 4.85
C LEU A 125 6.82 -16.47 3.39
N ASP A 126 6.83 -17.57 2.63
CA ASP A 126 6.31 -17.55 1.25
C ASP A 126 4.81 -17.23 1.23
N GLY A 127 4.42 -16.30 0.36
CA GLY A 127 3.06 -15.77 0.27
C GLY A 127 2.67 -14.79 1.38
N VAL A 128 3.57 -14.46 2.33
CA VAL A 128 3.28 -13.50 3.39
C VAL A 128 3.47 -12.08 2.88
N ALA A 129 2.47 -11.23 3.08
CA ALA A 129 2.51 -9.82 2.78
C ALA A 129 1.86 -8.99 3.90
N TRP A 130 2.35 -7.76 4.05
CA TRP A 130 1.87 -6.76 5.01
C TRP A 130 1.24 -5.60 4.25
N LEU A 131 0.08 -5.16 4.73
CA LEU A 131 -0.74 -4.06 4.24
C LEU A 131 -0.92 -2.99 5.34
#